data_AF-A0A957QRW7-F1
#
_entry.id   AF-A0A957QRW7-F1
#
_cell.length_a   1.000
_cell.length_b   1.000
_cell.length_c   1.000
_cell.angle_alpha   90.00
_cell.angle_beta   90.00
_cell.angle_gamma   90.00
#
_symmetry.space_group_name_H-M   'P 1'
#
loop_
_entity.id
_entity.type
_entity.pdbx_description
1 polymer ?
#
loop_
_entity_poly.entity_id
_entity_poly.type
_entity_poly.pdbx_seq_one_letter_code
_entity_poly.pdbx_strand_id
1 'polypeptide(L)'
;MTELVQTHLAAPHGGRILDPCAGEGEALVAFAEELGLDPYGVELHEGRAAAVRLALTRLLESRSGASEHGTRILHDSYLNLVTSRSGYNFLYLNPPYDHDDEDGRLEYQWLVRCRPWLQSGGLLVWVVPQHLLKFRKATRYILSWYDRVQVFRFPDGLYDRFRQIVLFGVHRPKAVVPDGEMVDRLAQMAASKEDLLPLMAAPAPAYTLPP
;
A
#
# COMPACT_ATOMS: atom_id res chain seq x y z
N MET A 1 -7.23 1.49 11.57
CA MET A 1 -6.87 2.02 10.23
C MET A 1 -6.99 0.94 9.18
N THR A 2 -6.23 -0.15 9.28
CA THR A 2 -6.30 -1.33 8.38
C THR A 2 -7.71 -1.85 8.19
N GLU A 3 -8.47 -2.01 9.27
CA GLU A 3 -9.89 -2.42 9.24
C GLU A 3 -10.76 -1.52 8.35
N LEU A 4 -10.56 -0.20 8.43
CA LEU A 4 -11.29 0.74 7.57
C LEU A 4 -10.91 0.54 6.12
N VAL A 5 -9.63 0.36 5.80
CA VAL A 5 -9.17 0.08 4.43
C VAL A 5 -9.82 -1.20 3.90
N GLN A 6 -9.85 -2.28 4.69
CA GLN A 6 -10.43 -3.56 4.29
C GLN A 6 -11.86 -3.44 3.78
N THR A 7 -12.70 -2.60 4.41
CA THR A 7 -14.09 -2.40 3.97
C THR A 7 -14.24 -1.88 2.53
N HIS A 8 -13.19 -1.24 1.98
CA HIS A 8 -13.19 -0.74 0.60
C HIS A 8 -12.79 -1.82 -0.42
N LEU A 9 -12.34 -3.00 0.02
CA LEU A 9 -11.67 -4.00 -0.83
C LEU A 9 -12.48 -5.29 -0.91
N ALA A 10 -12.47 -5.91 -2.09
CA ALA A 10 -12.95 -7.27 -2.32
C ALA A 10 -11.92 -8.07 -3.11
N ALA A 11 -11.74 -9.34 -2.76
CA ALA A 11 -10.83 -10.25 -3.45
C ALA A 11 -11.53 -11.59 -3.73
N PRO A 12 -12.55 -11.62 -4.62
CA PRO A 12 -13.39 -12.81 -4.84
C PRO A 12 -12.61 -14.02 -5.36
N HIS A 13 -11.39 -13.81 -5.87
CA HIS A 13 -10.51 -14.85 -6.40
C HIS A 13 -9.21 -14.99 -5.59
N GLY A 14 -9.10 -14.35 -4.42
CA GLY A 14 -7.88 -14.30 -3.63
C GLY A 14 -6.75 -13.59 -4.37
N GLY A 15 -5.53 -14.13 -4.27
CA GLY A 15 -4.34 -13.63 -4.96
C GLY A 15 -3.16 -13.44 -4.02
N ARG A 16 -2.32 -12.42 -4.27
CA ARG A 16 -1.06 -12.20 -3.54
C ARG A 16 -0.91 -10.74 -3.13
N ILE A 17 -0.61 -10.54 -1.85
CA ILE A 17 -0.27 -9.22 -1.29
C ILE A 17 1.24 -9.11 -1.07
N LEU A 18 1.80 -7.96 -1.41
CA LEU A 18 3.15 -7.56 -1.01
C LEU A 18 3.10 -6.35 -0.06
N ASP A 19 3.81 -6.47 1.07
CA ASP A 19 4.17 -5.35 1.95
C ASP A 19 5.70 -5.20 2.04
N PRO A 20 6.31 -4.28 1.26
CA PRO A 20 7.77 -4.06 1.26
C PRO A 20 8.33 -3.42 2.54
N CYS A 21 7.49 -3.10 3.53
CA CYS A 21 7.90 -2.60 4.84
C CYS A 21 6.94 -3.12 5.91
N ALA A 22 6.94 -4.45 6.09
CA ALA A 22 5.91 -5.16 6.82
C ALA A 22 5.86 -4.84 8.33
N GLY A 23 6.93 -4.28 8.92
CA GLY A 23 7.01 -4.07 10.35
C GLY A 23 6.81 -5.39 11.09
N GLU A 24 5.94 -5.39 12.11
CA GLU A 24 5.57 -6.62 12.84
C GLU A 24 4.50 -7.46 12.12
N GLY A 25 4.01 -7.00 10.96
CA GLY A 25 3.11 -7.76 10.09
C GLY A 25 1.63 -7.53 10.31
N GLU A 26 1.21 -6.62 11.20
CA GLU A 26 -0.20 -6.40 11.54
C GLU A 26 -1.08 -6.17 10.31
N ALA A 27 -0.70 -5.23 9.44
CA ALA A 27 -1.46 -4.92 8.24
C ALA A 27 -1.44 -6.08 7.23
N LEU A 28 -0.25 -6.65 6.98
CA LEU A 28 -0.07 -7.75 6.06
C LEU A 28 -0.92 -8.98 6.44
N VAL A 29 -0.90 -9.37 7.71
CA VAL A 29 -1.69 -10.49 8.25
C VAL A 29 -3.18 -10.19 8.12
N ALA A 30 -3.63 -9.02 8.57
CA ALA A 30 -5.04 -8.66 8.54
C ALA A 30 -5.59 -8.64 7.11
N PHE A 31 -4.90 -8.00 6.16
CA PHE A 31 -5.32 -8.03 4.76
C PHE A 31 -5.30 -9.43 4.18
N ALA A 32 -4.26 -10.21 4.46
CA ALA A 32 -4.17 -11.56 3.96
C ALA A 32 -5.34 -12.40 4.45
N GLU A 33 -5.67 -12.33 5.74
CA GLU A 33 -6.76 -13.07 6.38
C GLU A 33 -8.12 -12.68 5.79
N GLU A 34 -8.47 -11.39 5.85
CA GLU A 34 -9.78 -10.90 5.42
C GLU A 34 -10.03 -11.11 3.93
N LEU A 35 -8.99 -10.95 3.10
CA LEU A 35 -9.11 -11.00 1.64
C LEU A 35 -8.68 -12.36 1.05
N GLY A 36 -8.31 -13.34 1.89
CA GLY A 36 -7.85 -14.66 1.42
C GLY A 36 -6.63 -14.60 0.51
N LEU A 37 -5.68 -13.69 0.78
CA LEU A 37 -4.47 -13.48 -0.04
C LEU A 37 -3.29 -14.28 0.50
N ASP A 38 -2.38 -14.66 -0.39
CA ASP A 38 -1.04 -15.13 -0.05
C ASP A 38 -0.16 -13.95 0.36
N PRO A 39 0.35 -13.93 1.61
CA PRO A 39 1.13 -12.81 2.11
C PRO A 39 2.62 -12.94 1.79
N TYR A 40 3.20 -11.82 1.34
CA TYR A 40 4.64 -11.64 1.19
C TYR A 40 5.05 -10.29 1.75
N GLY A 41 6.24 -10.22 2.35
CA GLY A 41 6.71 -8.97 2.92
C GLY A 41 8.22 -8.86 3.03
N VAL A 42 8.67 -7.66 3.31
CA VAL A 42 10.07 -7.34 3.58
C VAL A 42 10.16 -6.56 4.87
N GLU A 43 11.10 -6.90 5.74
CA GLU A 43 11.36 -6.19 6.98
C GLU A 43 12.85 -6.18 7.29
N LEU A 44 13.42 -5.00 7.55
CA LEU A 44 14.85 -4.84 7.77
C LEU A 44 15.29 -5.22 9.19
N HIS A 45 14.44 -5.04 10.19
CA HIS A 45 14.77 -5.30 11.60
C HIS A 45 14.49 -6.76 11.96
N GLU A 46 15.52 -7.47 12.46
CA GLU A 46 15.47 -8.89 12.79
C GLU A 46 14.29 -9.29 13.67
N GLY A 47 14.10 -8.60 14.81
CA GLY A 47 12.99 -8.89 15.73
C GLY A 47 11.60 -8.76 15.10
N ARG A 48 11.36 -7.70 14.33
CA ARG A 48 10.09 -7.48 13.61
C ARG A 48 9.92 -8.50 12.49
N ALA A 49 10.98 -8.81 11.75
CA ALA A 49 10.99 -9.85 10.74
C ALA A 49 10.65 -11.24 11.31
N ALA A 50 11.14 -11.56 12.52
CA ALA A 50 10.77 -12.78 13.24
C ALA A 50 9.30 -12.76 13.68
N ALA A 51 8.80 -11.62 14.18
CA ALA A 51 7.40 -11.46 14.57
C ALA A 51 6.44 -11.67 13.40
N VAL A 52 6.66 -11.03 12.26
CA VAL A 52 5.80 -11.21 11.08
C VAL A 52 5.87 -12.64 10.54
N ARG A 53 7.05 -13.29 10.55
CA ARG A 53 7.17 -14.70 10.15
C ARG A 53 6.30 -15.59 11.01
N LEU A 54 6.36 -15.44 12.33
CA LEU A 54 5.56 -16.21 13.27
C LEU A 54 4.06 -15.97 13.05
N ALA A 55 3.65 -14.73 12.84
CA ALA A 55 2.25 -14.39 12.56
C ALA A 55 1.75 -15.02 11.26
N LEU A 56 2.55 -14.94 10.18
CA LEU A 56 2.20 -15.57 8.90
C LEU A 56 2.17 -17.10 8.99
N THR A 57 3.10 -17.73 9.71
CA THR A 57 3.08 -19.19 9.91
C THR A 57 1.75 -19.62 10.55
N ARG A 58 1.33 -18.95 11.62
CA ARG A 58 0.05 -19.24 12.30
C ARG A 58 -1.15 -19.06 11.37
N LEU A 59 -1.17 -17.98 10.59
CA LEU A 59 -2.23 -17.71 9.62
C LEU A 59 -2.30 -18.79 8.53
N LEU A 60 -1.16 -19.27 8.04
CA LEU A 60 -1.12 -20.27 6.97
C LEU A 60 -1.45 -21.68 7.49
N GLU A 61 -0.99 -22.02 8.70
CA GLU A 61 -1.34 -23.27 9.37
C GLU A 61 -2.84 -23.39 9.62
N SER A 62 -3.52 -22.29 9.96
CA SER A 62 -4.97 -22.28 10.16
C SER A 62 -5.78 -22.47 8.86
N ARG A 63 -5.22 -22.11 7.70
CA ARG A 63 -5.89 -22.25 6.38
C ARG A 63 -5.74 -23.63 5.77
N SER A 64 -4.52 -24.17 5.77
CA SER A 64 -4.17 -25.25 4.84
C SER A 64 -3.89 -26.58 5.53
N GLY A 65 -3.79 -26.63 6.87
CA GLY A 65 -3.41 -27.84 7.62
C GLY A 65 -2.02 -28.40 7.28
N ALA A 66 -1.32 -27.78 6.34
CA ALA A 66 -0.02 -28.14 5.81
C ALA A 66 0.85 -26.89 5.76
N SER A 67 2.07 -27.03 6.28
CA SER A 67 3.08 -25.98 6.31
C SER A 67 3.79 -25.92 4.96
N GLU A 68 3.22 -25.19 3.98
CA GLU A 68 3.98 -24.83 2.78
C GLU A 68 5.08 -23.83 3.15
N HIS A 69 6.28 -24.37 3.35
CA HIS A 69 7.51 -23.67 3.69
C HIS A 69 8.11 -22.96 2.47
N GLY A 70 7.49 -21.85 2.06
CA GLY A 70 8.16 -20.84 1.23
C GLY A 70 8.61 -19.66 2.07
N THR A 71 9.77 -19.06 1.77
CA THR A 71 10.17 -17.80 2.41
C THR A 71 9.17 -16.70 2.03
N ARG A 72 8.24 -16.37 2.93
CA ARG A 72 7.25 -15.29 2.76
C ARG A 72 7.80 -13.92 3.13
N ILE A 73 8.79 -13.88 4.03
CA ILE A 73 9.39 -12.66 4.56
C ILE A 73 10.88 -12.61 4.26
N LEU A 74 11.28 -11.59 3.49
CA LEU A 74 12.68 -11.21 3.34
C LEU A 74 13.12 -10.38 4.55
N HIS A 75 14.15 -10.83 5.26
CA HIS A 75 14.81 -10.02 6.29
C HIS A 75 16.02 -9.32 5.68
N ASP A 76 15.75 -8.20 4.99
CA ASP A 76 16.75 -7.36 4.31
C ASP A 76 16.08 -6.05 3.88
N SER A 77 16.82 -5.18 3.20
CA SER A 77 16.26 -4.07 2.43
C SER A 77 15.38 -4.57 1.29
N TYR A 78 14.26 -3.87 1.04
CA TYR A 78 13.41 -4.11 -0.13
C TYR A 78 14.16 -3.96 -1.46
N LEU A 79 15.30 -3.27 -1.48
CA LEU A 79 16.18 -3.17 -2.64
C LEU A 79 16.80 -4.50 -3.06
N ASN A 80 16.92 -5.44 -2.11
CA ASN A 80 17.44 -6.77 -2.33
C ASN A 80 16.32 -7.79 -2.65
N LEU A 81 15.06 -7.34 -2.70
CA LEU A 81 13.93 -8.20 -3.03
C LEU A 81 13.99 -8.63 -4.50
N VAL A 82 14.24 -9.93 -4.70
CA VAL A 82 14.12 -10.58 -6.01
C VAL A 82 12.77 -11.27 -6.09
N THR A 83 11.86 -10.72 -6.88
CA THR A 83 10.52 -11.27 -7.10
C THR A 83 10.03 -10.98 -8.51
N SER A 84 9.01 -11.70 -8.97
CA SER A 84 8.45 -11.53 -10.30
C SER A 84 7.88 -10.12 -10.49
N ARG A 85 8.16 -9.54 -11.66
CA ARG A 85 7.40 -8.37 -12.12
C ARG A 85 5.93 -8.78 -12.29
N SER A 86 5.01 -7.88 -11.94
CA SER A 86 3.57 -8.15 -11.98
C SER A 86 3.16 -9.41 -11.18
N GLY A 87 3.88 -9.74 -10.11
CA GLY A 87 3.65 -10.95 -9.31
C GLY A 87 2.54 -10.83 -8.27
N TYR A 88 2.02 -9.62 -8.02
CA TYR A 88 1.07 -9.33 -6.95
C TYR A 88 -0.15 -8.59 -7.50
N ASN A 89 -1.34 -8.93 -7.01
CA ASN A 89 -2.58 -8.18 -7.29
C ASN A 89 -2.87 -7.10 -6.26
N PHE A 90 -2.21 -7.15 -5.10
CA PHE A 90 -2.30 -6.11 -4.08
C PHE A 90 -0.90 -5.68 -3.59
N LEU A 91 -0.63 -4.38 -3.65
CA LEU A 91 0.56 -3.77 -3.06
C LEU A 91 0.13 -2.82 -1.94
N TYR A 92 0.47 -3.17 -0.70
CA TYR A 92 0.32 -2.28 0.45
C TYR A 92 1.66 -1.61 0.72
N LEU A 93 1.71 -0.29 0.63
CA LEU A 93 2.91 0.49 0.91
C LEU A 93 2.66 1.37 2.13
N ASN A 94 3.38 1.12 3.21
CA ASN A 94 3.44 2.01 4.37
C ASN A 94 4.91 2.18 4.79
N PRO A 95 5.74 2.79 3.94
CA PRO A 95 7.17 2.92 4.22
C PRO A 95 7.41 3.79 5.47
N PRO A 96 8.57 3.63 6.15
CA PRO A 96 8.91 4.51 7.26
C PRO A 96 9.03 5.94 6.74
N TYR A 97 8.53 6.90 7.51
CA TYR A 97 8.71 8.31 7.23
C TYR A 97 10.07 8.73 7.77
N ASP A 98 10.89 9.32 6.91
CA ASP A 98 12.09 10.01 7.36
C ASP A 98 11.84 11.51 7.32
N HIS A 99 12.53 12.25 8.18
CA HIS A 99 12.59 13.71 8.09
C HIS A 99 13.60 14.07 7.01
N ASP A 100 13.30 13.73 5.75
CA ASP A 100 14.14 14.15 4.64
C ASP A 100 13.93 15.66 4.40
N ASP A 101 15.01 16.39 4.14
CA ASP A 101 14.96 17.85 3.88
C ASP A 101 14.20 18.20 2.58
N GLU A 102 13.84 17.19 1.77
CA GLU A 102 13.09 17.31 0.52
C GLU A 102 11.72 16.62 0.59
N ASP A 103 10.71 17.33 1.13
CA ASP A 103 9.25 17.08 1.13
C ASP A 103 8.78 15.94 0.15
N GLY A 104 8.80 14.68 0.58
CA GLY A 104 8.17 13.55 -0.11
C GLY A 104 9.01 12.76 -1.13
N ARG A 105 10.31 13.04 -1.27
CA ARG A 105 11.19 12.37 -2.26
C ARG A 105 11.39 10.88 -1.96
N LEU A 106 11.56 10.49 -0.71
CA LEU A 106 11.82 9.10 -0.33
C LEU A 106 10.60 8.24 -0.56
N GLU A 107 9.43 8.68 -0.11
CA GLU A 107 8.15 8.02 -0.34
C GLU A 107 7.92 7.82 -1.84
N TYR A 108 8.17 8.85 -2.65
CA TYR A 108 8.12 8.73 -4.11
C TYR A 108 9.05 7.61 -4.65
N GLN A 109 10.27 7.47 -4.11
CA GLN A 109 11.17 6.39 -4.53
C GLN A 109 10.62 5.00 -4.19
N TRP A 110 10.00 4.82 -3.03
CA TRP A 110 9.30 3.58 -2.67
C TRP A 110 8.23 3.23 -3.69
N LEU A 111 7.36 4.19 -4.03
CA LEU A 111 6.32 4.00 -5.05
C LEU A 111 6.91 3.57 -6.39
N VAL A 112 7.94 4.28 -6.88
CA VAL A 112 8.55 3.99 -8.19
C VAL A 112 9.21 2.62 -8.24
N ARG A 113 9.90 2.23 -7.17
CA ARG A 113 10.64 0.97 -7.08
C ARG A 113 9.74 -0.23 -6.87
N CYS A 114 8.64 -0.08 -6.12
CA CYS A 114 7.75 -1.19 -5.79
C CYS A 114 6.66 -1.43 -6.85
N ARG A 115 6.20 -0.38 -7.57
CA ARG A 115 5.19 -0.48 -8.63
C ARG A 115 5.44 -1.64 -9.62
N PRO A 116 6.67 -1.90 -10.14
CA PRO A 116 6.95 -3.02 -11.04
C PRO A 116 6.48 -4.41 -10.58
N TRP A 117 6.29 -4.63 -9.28
CA TRP A 117 5.82 -5.90 -8.74
C TRP A 117 4.30 -6.04 -8.76
N LEU A 118 3.57 -4.93 -8.83
CA LEU A 118 2.11 -4.91 -8.94
C LEU A 118 1.67 -5.20 -10.37
N GLN A 119 0.75 -6.15 -10.56
CA GLN A 119 0.21 -6.47 -11.88
C GLN A 119 -0.68 -5.34 -12.44
N SER A 120 -0.97 -5.40 -13.74
CA SER A 120 -1.95 -4.48 -14.34
C SER A 120 -3.35 -4.78 -13.79
N GLY A 121 -4.11 -3.74 -13.47
CA GLY A 121 -5.38 -3.86 -12.76
C GLY A 121 -5.25 -4.14 -11.26
N GLY A 122 -4.04 -4.44 -10.77
CA GLY A 122 -3.78 -4.62 -9.35
C GLY A 122 -3.96 -3.33 -8.55
N LEU A 123 -4.24 -3.46 -7.26
CA LEU A 123 -4.49 -2.32 -6.38
C LEU A 123 -3.22 -1.90 -5.64
N LEU A 124 -2.94 -0.60 -5.65
CA LEU A 124 -2.08 0.05 -4.68
C LEU A 124 -2.94 0.61 -3.55
N VAL A 125 -2.56 0.30 -2.30
CA VAL A 125 -2.93 1.09 -1.13
C VAL A 125 -1.65 1.68 -0.55
N TRP A 126 -1.56 3.00 -0.49
CA TRP A 126 -0.36 3.71 -0.09
C TRP A 126 -0.63 4.65 1.07
N VAL A 127 0.07 4.43 2.18
CA VAL A 127 -0.04 5.18 3.42
C VAL A 127 1.17 6.09 3.56
N VAL A 128 0.95 7.39 3.44
CA VAL A 128 2.02 8.41 3.43
C VAL A 128 1.57 9.69 4.13
N PRO A 129 2.49 10.60 4.47
CA PRO A 129 2.12 11.91 4.99
C PRO A 129 1.41 12.75 3.91
N GLN A 130 0.44 13.56 4.31
CA GLN A 130 -0.32 14.44 3.42
C GLN A 130 0.58 15.35 2.56
N HIS A 131 1.68 15.85 3.13
CA HIS A 131 2.56 16.81 2.45
C HIS A 131 3.18 16.24 1.16
N LEU A 132 3.23 14.92 0.99
CA LEU A 132 3.67 14.26 -0.24
C LEU A 132 2.89 14.75 -1.48
N LEU A 133 1.62 15.12 -1.33
CA LEU A 133 0.84 15.60 -2.49
C LEU A 133 1.36 16.96 -3.01
N LYS A 134 2.13 17.72 -2.21
CA LYS A 134 2.82 18.93 -2.71
C LYS A 134 3.92 18.59 -3.72
N PHE A 135 4.49 17.39 -3.63
CA PHE A 135 5.55 16.96 -4.52
C PHE A 135 4.98 16.62 -5.91
N ARG A 136 5.00 17.61 -6.82
CA ARG A 136 4.42 17.49 -8.18
C ARG A 136 4.90 16.28 -8.98
N LYS A 137 6.12 15.79 -8.71
CA LYS A 137 6.64 14.59 -9.36
C LYS A 137 5.88 13.34 -8.91
N ALA A 138 5.54 13.24 -7.62
CA ALA A 138 4.71 12.16 -7.10
C ALA A 138 3.28 12.23 -7.63
N THR A 139 2.61 13.38 -7.55
CA THR A 139 1.21 13.51 -8.04
C THR A 139 1.09 13.22 -9.53
N ARG A 140 2.02 13.73 -10.35
CA ARG A 140 2.10 13.38 -11.78
C ARG A 140 2.32 11.89 -11.99
N TYR A 141 3.23 11.26 -11.24
CA TYR A 141 3.51 9.84 -11.37
C TYR A 141 2.31 8.96 -10.98
N ILE A 142 1.62 9.31 -9.91
CA ILE A 142 0.40 8.63 -9.46
C ILE A 142 -0.64 8.66 -10.58
N LEU A 143 -0.96 9.84 -11.10
CA LEU A 143 -1.96 9.99 -12.17
C LEU A 143 -1.53 9.38 -13.51
N SER A 144 -0.23 9.27 -13.76
CA SER A 144 0.31 8.56 -14.92
C SER A 144 0.11 7.05 -14.85
N TRP A 145 0.32 6.43 -13.68
CA TRP A 145 0.39 4.98 -13.54
C TRP A 145 -0.83 4.35 -12.90
N TYR A 146 -1.69 5.14 -12.27
CA TYR A 146 -2.86 4.64 -11.57
C TYR A 146 -4.14 5.29 -12.10
N ASP A 147 -5.22 4.50 -12.14
CA ASP A 147 -6.58 4.94 -12.37
C ASP A 147 -7.40 4.87 -11.08
N ARG A 148 -8.62 5.43 -11.12
CA ARG A 148 -9.58 5.42 -10.00
C ARG A 148 -8.91 5.81 -8.68
N VAL A 149 -8.08 6.84 -8.76
CA VAL A 149 -7.30 7.34 -7.61
C VAL A 149 -8.27 7.97 -6.62
N GLN A 150 -8.24 7.49 -5.38
CA GLN A 150 -8.97 8.09 -4.27
C GLN A 150 -8.00 8.33 -3.12
N VAL A 151 -8.16 9.47 -2.45
CA VAL A 151 -7.29 9.85 -1.32
C VAL A 151 -8.16 10.24 -0.15
N PHE A 152 -7.85 9.66 1.01
CA PHE A 152 -8.53 9.95 2.27
C PHE A 152 -7.49 10.28 3.32
N ARG A 153 -7.80 11.20 4.23
CA ARG A 153 -7.00 11.38 5.43
C ARG A 153 -7.37 10.33 6.47
N PHE A 154 -6.47 10.09 7.42
CA PHE A 154 -6.82 9.30 8.60
C PHE A 154 -7.93 9.99 9.40
N PRO A 155 -8.74 9.23 10.17
CA PRO A 155 -9.69 9.80 11.12
C PRO A 155 -9.02 10.77 12.12
N ASP A 156 -9.79 11.72 12.64
CA ASP A 156 -9.32 12.67 13.66
C ASP A 156 -8.75 11.92 14.88
N GLY A 157 -7.75 12.50 15.56
CA GLY A 157 -6.98 11.82 16.60
C GLY A 157 -5.82 10.96 16.05
N LEU A 158 -6.08 10.10 15.06
CA LEU A 158 -5.02 9.36 14.36
C LEU A 158 -4.24 10.25 13.38
N TYR A 159 -4.95 11.19 12.77
CA TYR A 159 -4.38 12.14 11.83
C TYR A 159 -3.38 13.11 12.46
N ASP A 160 -3.59 13.52 13.71
CA ASP A 160 -2.96 14.72 14.25
C ASP A 160 -1.43 14.59 14.43
N ARG A 161 -0.94 13.37 14.65
CA ARG A 161 0.49 13.11 14.89
C ARG A 161 1.32 13.13 13.61
N PHE A 162 0.87 12.43 12.57
CA PHE A 162 1.66 12.18 11.37
C PHE A 162 1.02 12.73 10.08
N ARG A 163 -0.20 13.27 10.18
CA ARG A 163 -1.00 13.78 9.05
C ARG A 163 -1.08 12.78 7.91
N GLN A 164 -1.31 11.51 8.26
CA GLN A 164 -1.31 10.41 7.30
C GLN A 164 -2.54 10.42 6.41
N ILE A 165 -2.33 10.04 5.16
CA ILE A 165 -3.35 9.79 4.17
C ILE A 165 -3.24 8.35 3.69
N VAL A 166 -4.36 7.82 3.18
CA VAL A 166 -4.39 6.60 2.37
C VAL A 166 -4.74 6.99 0.95
N LEU A 167 -3.92 6.54 0.01
CA LEU A 167 -4.18 6.63 -1.42
C LEU A 167 -4.47 5.25 -1.98
N PHE A 168 -5.62 5.12 -2.63
CA PHE A 168 -5.99 3.97 -3.44
C PHE A 168 -5.70 4.28 -4.91
N GLY A 169 -5.22 3.30 -5.68
CA GLY A 169 -5.03 3.46 -7.12
C GLY A 169 -4.93 2.13 -7.85
N VAL A 170 -5.64 1.99 -8.96
CA VAL A 170 -5.60 0.78 -9.80
C VAL A 170 -4.48 0.91 -10.82
N HIS A 171 -3.54 -0.02 -10.80
CA HIS A 171 -2.34 0.05 -11.64
C HIS A 171 -2.65 -0.12 -13.12
N ARG A 172 -2.21 0.84 -13.93
CA ARG A 172 -2.37 0.82 -15.39
C ARG A 172 -1.32 -0.08 -16.04
N PRO A 173 -1.65 -0.74 -17.16
CA PRO A 173 -0.66 -1.51 -17.92
C PRO A 173 0.44 -0.64 -18.56
N LYS A 174 0.14 0.65 -18.81
CA LYS A 174 1.08 1.62 -19.36
C LYS A 174 0.84 2.99 -18.75
N ALA A 175 1.91 3.78 -18.64
CA ALA A 175 1.82 5.17 -18.22
C ALA A 175 1.01 5.99 -19.23
N VAL A 176 0.24 6.95 -18.72
CA VAL A 176 -0.40 8.00 -19.51
C VAL A 176 0.19 9.37 -19.14
N VAL A 177 0.06 10.33 -20.05
CA VAL A 177 0.32 11.74 -19.72
C VAL A 177 -0.90 12.26 -18.99
N PRO A 178 -0.79 12.65 -17.71
CA PRO A 178 -1.94 13.13 -16.96
C PRO A 178 -2.27 14.56 -17.34
N ASP A 179 -3.55 14.91 -17.26
CA ASP A 179 -4.02 16.28 -17.41
C ASP A 179 -3.40 17.18 -16.32
N GLY A 180 -2.92 18.35 -16.72
CA GLY A 180 -2.32 19.34 -15.83
C GLY A 180 -3.27 19.77 -14.72
N GLU A 181 -4.55 20.00 -15.05
CA GLU A 181 -5.55 20.38 -14.05
C GLU A 181 -5.79 19.28 -13.02
N MET A 182 -5.79 18.01 -13.44
CA MET A 182 -5.93 16.88 -12.52
C MET A 182 -4.73 16.79 -11.56
N VAL A 183 -3.52 17.04 -12.07
CA VAL A 183 -2.30 17.09 -11.24
C VAL A 183 -2.40 18.23 -10.22
N ASP A 184 -2.88 19.39 -10.63
CA ASP A 184 -3.03 20.56 -9.77
C ASP A 184 -4.09 20.33 -8.69
N ARG A 185 -5.24 19.75 -9.05
CA ARG A 185 -6.30 19.38 -8.09
C ARG A 185 -5.79 18.39 -7.04
N LEU A 186 -5.08 17.34 -7.46
CA LEU A 186 -4.53 16.36 -6.52
C LEU A 186 -3.46 16.99 -5.61
N ALA A 187 -2.64 17.90 -6.12
CA ALA A 187 -1.64 18.60 -5.32
C ALA A 187 -2.28 19.58 -4.31
N GLN A 188 -3.38 20.23 -4.68
CA GLN A 188 -4.10 21.15 -3.82
C GLN A 188 -4.66 20.46 -2.55
N MET A 189 -4.93 19.15 -2.61
CA MET A 189 -5.37 18.36 -1.46
C MET A 189 -4.33 18.27 -0.33
N ALA A 190 -3.09 18.75 -0.52
CA ALA A 190 -2.11 18.91 0.55
C ALA A 190 -2.20 20.22 1.33
N ALA A 191 -3.06 21.16 0.91
CA ALA A 191 -3.10 22.49 1.52
C ALA A 191 -3.68 22.45 2.94
N SER A 192 -4.81 21.77 3.14
CA SER A 192 -5.46 21.65 4.43
C SER A 192 -6.04 20.26 4.67
N LYS A 193 -6.28 19.91 5.94
CA LYS A 193 -6.95 18.63 6.27
C LYS A 193 -8.41 18.62 5.78
N GLU A 194 -9.05 19.78 5.69
CA GLU A 194 -10.42 19.96 5.21
C GLU A 194 -10.57 19.66 3.71
N ASP A 195 -9.47 19.67 2.95
CA ASP A 195 -9.44 19.27 1.54
C ASP A 195 -9.48 17.74 1.36
N LEU A 196 -9.44 16.99 2.46
CA LEU A 196 -9.48 15.54 2.49
C LEU A 196 -10.62 15.03 3.36
N LEU A 197 -11.41 14.14 2.79
CA LEU A 197 -12.40 13.38 3.56
C LEU A 197 -11.68 12.38 4.47
N PRO A 198 -12.12 12.22 5.73
CA PRO A 198 -11.63 11.14 6.58
C PRO A 198 -12.01 9.79 5.98
N LEU A 199 -11.12 8.80 6.08
CA LEU A 199 -11.46 7.44 5.70
C LEU A 199 -12.52 6.92 6.69
N MET A 200 -13.64 6.49 6.14
CA MET A 200 -14.74 5.86 6.88
C MET A 200 -14.93 4.44 6.36
N ALA A 201 -15.64 3.61 7.14
CA ALA A 201 -16.06 2.29 6.68
C ALA A 201 -16.94 2.43 5.43
N ALA A 202 -16.60 1.69 4.37
CA ALA A 202 -17.39 1.70 3.15
C ALA A 202 -18.63 0.80 3.31
N PRO A 203 -19.80 1.22 2.79
CA PRO A 203 -21.00 0.38 2.80
C PRO A 203 -20.90 -0.82 1.84
N ALA A 204 -20.02 -0.74 0.85
CA ALA A 204 -19.68 -1.81 -0.08
C ALA A 204 -18.24 -1.60 -0.61
N PRO A 205 -17.54 -2.67 -1.01
CA PRO A 205 -16.21 -2.56 -1.59
C PRO A 205 -16.17 -1.66 -2.82
N ALA A 206 -15.30 -0.66 -2.81
CA ALA A 206 -15.05 0.22 -3.94
C ALA A 206 -14.07 -0.40 -4.95
N TYR A 207 -13.19 -1.30 -4.50
CA TYR A 207 -12.15 -1.92 -5.32
C TYR A 207 -12.25 -3.45 -5.26
N THR A 208 -12.20 -4.08 -6.43
CA THR A 208 -12.13 -5.54 -6.55
C THR A 208 -10.77 -5.91 -7.11
N LEU A 209 -10.02 -6.75 -6.41
CA LEU A 209 -8.72 -7.22 -6.87
C LEU A 209 -8.89 -8.14 -8.08
N PRO A 210 -8.02 -8.03 -9.11
CA PRO A 210 -7.99 -8.99 -10.21
C PRO A 210 -7.44 -10.34 -9.71
N PRO A 211 -7.69 -11.45 -10.43
CA PRO A 211 -7.09 -12.74 -10.11
C PRO A 211 -5.54 -12.72 -10.16
#